data_AF-A0A127KB58-F1
#
_entry.id   AF-A0A127KB58-F1
#
_cell.length_a   1.000
_cell.length_b   1.000
_cell.length_c   1.000
_cell.angle_alpha   90.00
_cell.angle_beta   90.00
_cell.angle_gamma   90.00
#
_symmetry.space_group_name_H-M   'P 1'
#
loop_
_entity.id
_entity.type
_entity.pdbx_description
1 polymer ?
#
loop_
_entity_poly.entity_id
_entity_poly.type
_entity_poly.pdbx_seq_one_letter_code
_entity_poly.pdbx_strand_id
1 'polypeptide(L)'
;MPILALGAWFKHAACLLEHDRAQFGPNLGDLDNADACRSVEPAAAALLAQADGRVRAVAHDLHPDFHSTRVAAALAARLGVPAIGVQHHHAHVAAVIAEHGRFDARPVLGLALDGVGLGTDGEAWGGELLWVAGARFVRLGHLRPLRLPGGDRAAREPWRMAAALLHACGRGDEVAHRFSRQPAAALLGQVLSRPALCPATSSLGRHFDAAAALLGLCEVMQTEAEAAVALERLAAGSTAPPVSPADWQITQATATHGPSGPSSEASPPVGELPPDLTLQLDLHPLLLCLADAPDAGRGAARFHATLAAALTDWVATARRLTGCDTVVLSGGCLHNRLLSAALHASLPAVGCEVLGAQRLSPGDAGLALGQAWVALHQLAAKET
;
A
#
# COMPACT_ATOMS: atom_id res chain seq x y z
N MET A 1 -6.16 21.08 17.65
CA MET A 1 -5.47 20.31 18.73
C MET A 1 -4.10 19.90 18.18
N PRO A 2 -2.99 20.11 18.90
CA PRO A 2 -1.66 19.82 18.37
C PRO A 2 -1.35 18.33 18.47
N ILE A 3 -0.92 17.69 17.39
CA ILE A 3 -0.58 16.26 17.33
C ILE A 3 0.82 16.10 16.74
N LEU A 4 1.71 15.41 17.45
CA LEU A 4 2.98 14.98 16.90
C LEU A 4 2.82 13.59 16.30
N ALA A 5 3.38 13.33 15.13
CA ALA A 5 3.42 12.02 14.49
C ALA A 5 4.84 11.67 14.04
N LEU A 6 5.26 10.42 14.23
CA LEU A 6 6.65 10.02 13.97
C LEU A 6 6.88 9.32 12.62
N GLY A 7 5.86 9.14 11.79
CA GLY A 7 6.03 8.58 10.45
C GLY A 7 6.38 7.09 10.44
N ALA A 8 7.03 6.65 9.36
CA ALA A 8 7.31 5.25 9.06
C ALA A 8 8.73 4.82 9.44
N TRP A 9 9.11 3.60 9.03
CA TRP A 9 10.51 3.14 9.04
C TRP A 9 11.31 3.64 7.84
N PHE A 10 10.73 3.53 6.64
CA PHE A 10 11.37 3.99 5.41
C PHE A 10 11.09 5.47 5.19
N LYS A 11 12.08 6.20 4.63
CA LYS A 11 11.94 7.63 4.29
C LYS A 11 11.35 8.46 5.45
N HIS A 12 11.78 8.18 6.67
CA HIS A 12 11.19 8.69 7.89
C HIS A 12 11.24 10.22 7.95
N ALA A 13 10.07 10.82 8.19
CA ALA A 13 9.93 12.23 8.56
C ALA A 13 8.82 12.36 9.61
N ALA A 14 9.11 13.02 10.72
CA ALA A 14 8.11 13.35 11.74
C ALA A 14 7.31 14.60 11.34
N CYS A 15 6.08 14.73 11.83
CA CYS A 15 5.18 15.84 11.53
C CYS A 15 4.49 16.34 12.80
N LEU A 16 4.43 17.66 12.99
CA LEU A 16 3.54 18.32 13.93
C LEU A 16 2.34 18.89 13.17
N LEU A 17 1.13 18.47 13.53
CA LEU A 17 -0.11 19.01 13.00
C LEU A 17 -0.77 19.93 14.04
N GLU A 18 -0.91 21.21 13.72
CA GLU A 18 -1.50 22.23 14.59
C GLU A 18 -2.13 23.37 13.76
N HIS A 19 -3.28 23.92 14.18
CA HIS A 19 -3.97 25.04 13.51
C HIS A 19 -4.14 24.87 11.97
N ASP A 20 -4.52 23.66 11.52
CA ASP A 20 -4.63 23.28 10.10
C ASP A 20 -3.32 23.38 9.29
N ARG A 21 -2.18 23.44 9.99
CA ARG A 21 -0.84 23.47 9.41
C ARG A 21 -0.09 22.20 9.80
N ALA A 22 0.55 21.59 8.81
CA ALA A 22 1.45 20.47 9.00
C ALA A 22 2.89 20.98 8.87
N GLN A 23 3.69 20.75 9.92
CA GLN A 23 5.11 21.07 9.93
C GLN A 23 5.93 19.78 10.00
N PHE A 24 6.72 19.55 8.96
CA PHE A 24 7.60 18.38 8.89
C PHE A 24 8.99 18.68 9.45
N GLY A 25 9.56 17.69 10.12
CA GLY A 25 10.98 17.64 10.45
C GLY A 25 11.84 17.27 9.23
N PRO A 26 13.16 17.13 9.41
CA PRO A 26 14.04 16.64 8.35
C PRO A 26 13.67 15.21 7.94
N ASN A 27 13.87 14.89 6.65
CA ASN A 27 13.85 13.51 6.18
C ASN A 27 15.12 12.81 6.65
N LEU A 28 14.97 11.78 7.48
CA LEU A 28 16.06 11.00 8.07
C LEU A 28 16.44 9.76 7.23
N GLY A 29 15.79 9.55 6.09
CA GLY A 29 15.95 8.35 5.29
C GLY A 29 15.36 7.12 5.98
N ASP A 30 15.95 5.96 5.71
CA ASP A 30 15.50 4.71 6.32
C ASP A 30 16.11 4.56 7.72
N LEU A 31 15.33 4.08 8.68
CA LEU A 31 15.78 3.84 10.06
C LEU A 31 16.58 2.52 10.20
N ASP A 32 17.35 2.16 9.18
CA ASP A 32 18.07 0.88 9.07
C ASP A 32 19.46 0.87 9.71
N ASN A 33 19.90 2.02 10.22
CA ASN A 33 21.20 2.20 10.86
C ASN A 33 21.09 3.03 12.15
N ALA A 34 22.13 2.92 12.98
CA ALA A 34 22.12 3.52 14.31
C ALA A 34 22.16 5.05 14.31
N ASP A 35 22.78 5.68 13.29
CA ASP A 35 22.82 7.14 13.16
C ASP A 35 21.44 7.72 12.81
N ALA A 36 20.74 7.10 11.87
CA ALA A 36 19.36 7.44 11.53
C ALA A 36 18.45 7.30 12.75
N CYS A 37 18.54 6.18 13.49
CA CYS A 37 17.76 5.96 14.71
C CYS A 37 18.04 7.02 15.78
N ARG A 38 19.31 7.34 16.07
CA ARG A 38 19.67 8.38 17.05
C ARG A 38 19.15 9.77 16.71
N SER A 39 18.85 10.02 15.44
CA SER A 39 18.38 11.32 14.96
C SER A 39 16.87 11.53 15.14
N VAL A 40 16.09 10.46 15.40
CA VAL A 40 14.62 10.52 15.53
C VAL A 40 14.17 11.35 16.73
N GLU A 41 14.67 11.07 17.93
CA GLU A 41 14.26 11.80 19.15
C GLU A 41 14.64 13.30 19.11
N PRO A 42 15.87 13.70 18.69
CA PRO A 42 16.20 15.11 18.48
C PRO A 42 15.28 15.81 17.47
N ALA A 43 14.94 15.16 16.35
CA ALA A 43 14.03 15.72 15.36
C ALA A 43 12.60 15.91 15.92
N ALA A 44 12.10 14.94 16.66
CA ALA A 44 10.81 15.04 17.34
C ALA A 44 10.79 16.14 18.41
N ALA A 45 11.86 16.26 19.20
CA ALA A 45 12.00 17.32 20.20
C ALA A 45 12.04 18.72 19.57
N ALA A 46 12.69 18.88 18.42
CA ALA A 46 12.72 20.14 17.69
C ALA A 46 11.33 20.57 17.21
N LEU A 47 10.50 19.64 16.74
CA LEU A 47 9.10 19.90 16.39
C LEU A 47 8.27 20.28 17.62
N LEU A 48 8.42 19.56 18.74
CA LEU A 48 7.71 19.88 19.98
C LEU A 48 8.05 21.28 20.51
N ALA A 49 9.30 21.71 20.36
CA ALA A 49 9.73 23.06 20.78
C ALA A 49 9.09 24.18 19.93
N GLN A 50 8.53 23.85 18.76
CA GLN A 50 7.87 24.77 17.85
C GLN A 50 6.35 24.77 17.99
N ALA A 51 5.78 23.86 18.79
CA ALA A 51 4.33 23.81 19.01
C ALA A 51 3.86 25.02 19.82
N ASP A 52 2.72 25.61 19.44
CA ASP A 52 2.12 26.74 20.16
C ASP A 52 1.63 26.33 21.56
N GLY A 53 1.37 25.02 21.76
CA GLY A 53 0.97 24.47 23.04
C GLY A 53 1.35 23.01 23.26
N ARG A 54 0.85 22.44 24.36
CA ARG A 54 1.06 21.03 24.69
C ARG A 54 0.35 20.14 23.66
N VAL A 55 1.10 19.26 23.01
CA VAL A 55 0.52 18.22 22.14
C VAL A 55 -0.47 17.34 22.91
N ARG A 56 -1.52 16.88 22.23
CA ARG A 56 -2.58 16.06 22.82
C ARG A 56 -2.36 14.56 22.64
N ALA A 57 -1.50 14.16 21.71
CA ALA A 57 -1.08 12.79 21.48
C ALA A 57 0.25 12.74 20.71
N VAL A 58 0.88 11.57 20.73
CA VAL A 58 1.96 11.20 19.80
C VAL A 58 1.48 10.03 18.95
N ALA A 59 1.33 10.22 17.64
CA ALA A 59 0.93 9.20 16.69
C ALA A 59 2.16 8.48 16.10
N HIS A 60 1.99 7.22 15.74
CA HIS A 60 3.02 6.39 15.14
C HIS A 60 2.42 5.28 14.27
N ASP A 61 3.26 4.58 13.52
CA ASP A 61 2.84 3.41 12.75
C ASP A 61 2.38 2.28 13.68
N LEU A 62 1.41 1.48 13.24
CA LEU A 62 0.93 0.32 13.97
C LEU A 62 2.02 -0.74 14.19
N HIS A 63 3.08 -0.75 13.38
CA HIS A 63 4.17 -1.70 13.53
C HIS A 63 4.86 -1.59 14.91
N PRO A 64 4.81 -2.64 15.76
CA PRO A 64 5.31 -2.57 17.13
C PRO A 64 6.84 -2.45 17.21
N ASP A 65 7.55 -3.07 16.29
CA ASP A 65 9.03 -3.14 16.33
C ASP A 65 9.75 -1.95 15.68
N PHE A 66 9.02 -1.00 15.09
CA PHE A 66 9.67 0.17 14.49
C PHE A 66 10.36 1.01 15.56
N HIS A 67 11.55 1.53 15.23
CA HIS A 67 12.28 2.42 16.12
C HIS A 67 11.46 3.69 16.42
N SER A 68 10.79 4.25 15.40
CA SER A 68 9.87 5.38 15.55
C SER A 68 8.70 5.06 16.50
N THR A 69 8.11 3.87 16.44
CA THR A 69 7.06 3.42 17.39
C THR A 69 7.56 3.43 18.83
N ARG A 70 8.77 2.91 19.07
CA ARG A 70 9.38 2.90 20.41
C ARG A 70 9.65 4.32 20.93
N VAL A 71 10.18 5.21 20.08
CA VAL A 71 10.40 6.62 20.43
C VAL A 71 9.06 7.31 20.72
N ALA A 72 8.03 7.06 19.93
CA ALA A 72 6.70 7.64 20.13
C ALA A 72 6.10 7.24 21.48
N ALA A 73 6.16 5.95 21.83
CA ALA A 73 5.68 5.44 23.11
C ALA A 73 6.43 6.07 24.30
N ALA A 74 7.76 6.14 24.25
CA ALA A 74 8.57 6.75 25.30
C ALA A 74 8.28 8.26 25.45
N LEU A 75 8.15 8.97 24.33
CA LEU A 75 7.85 10.40 24.32
C LEU A 75 6.44 10.69 24.84
N ALA A 76 5.44 9.91 24.42
CA ALA A 76 4.07 10.01 24.90
C ALA A 76 3.98 9.81 26.42
N ALA A 77 4.67 8.79 26.95
CA ALA A 77 4.75 8.55 28.39
C ALA A 77 5.39 9.72 29.14
N ARG A 78 6.51 10.26 28.64
CA ARG A 78 7.20 11.43 29.22
C ARG A 78 6.34 12.69 29.21
N LEU A 79 5.54 12.88 28.17
CA LEU A 79 4.62 14.01 28.02
C LEU A 79 3.27 13.79 28.75
N GLY A 80 3.01 12.59 29.27
CA GLY A 80 1.73 12.24 29.90
C GLY A 80 0.55 12.35 28.92
N VAL A 81 0.72 11.91 27.68
CA VAL A 81 -0.30 11.92 26.60
C VAL A 81 -0.40 10.53 25.97
N PRO A 82 -1.52 10.19 25.30
CA PRO A 82 -1.64 8.90 24.63
C PRO A 82 -0.66 8.75 23.46
N ALA A 83 -0.09 7.55 23.33
CA ALA A 83 0.52 7.07 22.08
C ALA A 83 -0.58 6.43 21.22
N ILE A 84 -0.72 6.87 19.97
CA ILE A 84 -1.77 6.40 19.06
C ILE A 84 -1.13 5.68 17.87
N GLY A 85 -1.30 4.36 17.82
CA GLY A 85 -0.90 3.55 16.67
C GLY A 85 -1.92 3.71 15.54
N VAL A 86 -1.43 4.05 14.35
CA VAL A 86 -2.25 4.22 13.13
C VAL A 86 -1.80 3.21 12.10
N GLN A 87 -2.75 2.52 11.48
CA GLN A 87 -2.44 1.53 10.45
C GLN A 87 -1.82 2.21 9.22
N HIS A 88 -0.76 1.60 8.69
CA HIS A 88 0.10 2.18 7.65
C HIS A 88 -0.67 2.65 6.40
N HIS A 89 -1.51 1.80 5.83
CA HIS A 89 -2.25 2.11 4.60
C HIS A 89 -3.40 3.10 4.85
N HIS A 90 -4.01 3.08 6.03
CA HIS A 90 -4.95 4.10 6.47
C HIS A 90 -4.26 5.46 6.63
N ALA A 91 -3.03 5.50 7.14
CA ALA A 91 -2.23 6.72 7.19
C ALA A 91 -1.88 7.25 5.79
N HIS A 92 -1.53 6.40 4.83
CA HIS A 92 -1.33 6.82 3.43
C HIS A 92 -2.57 7.51 2.86
N VAL A 93 -3.74 6.90 3.01
CA VAL A 93 -5.02 7.47 2.56
C VAL A 93 -5.33 8.78 3.30
N ALA A 94 -5.17 8.79 4.62
CA ALA A 94 -5.42 9.96 5.46
C ALA A 94 -4.48 11.14 5.14
N ALA A 95 -3.23 10.88 4.75
CA ALA A 95 -2.28 11.93 4.38
C ALA A 95 -2.77 12.73 3.15
N VAL A 96 -3.32 12.02 2.15
CA VAL A 96 -3.91 12.67 0.96
C VAL A 96 -5.20 13.41 1.33
N ILE A 97 -6.08 12.80 2.13
CA ILE A 97 -7.31 13.47 2.61
C ILE A 97 -6.97 14.79 3.33
N ALA A 98 -5.99 14.74 4.24
CA ALA A 98 -5.52 15.88 5.01
C ALA A 98 -4.94 16.97 4.11
N GLU A 99 -4.13 16.59 3.11
CA GLU A 99 -3.56 17.54 2.15
C GLU A 99 -4.63 18.31 1.36
N HIS A 100 -5.73 17.64 1.01
CA HIS A 100 -6.87 18.24 0.30
C HIS A 100 -7.81 19.05 1.21
N GLY A 101 -7.51 19.17 2.50
CA GLY A 101 -8.33 19.92 3.46
C GLY A 101 -9.71 19.31 3.69
N ARG A 102 -9.89 18.01 3.42
CA ARG A 102 -11.16 17.30 3.61
C ARG A 102 -11.27 16.79 5.04
N PHE A 103 -12.11 17.44 5.85
CA PHE A 103 -12.37 17.05 7.26
C PHE A 103 -13.84 16.70 7.54
N ASP A 104 -14.66 16.59 6.49
CA ASP A 104 -16.12 16.44 6.56
C ASP A 104 -16.61 15.03 6.94
N ALA A 105 -15.69 14.14 7.33
CA ALA A 105 -15.92 12.75 7.73
C ALA A 105 -16.69 11.87 6.71
N ARG A 106 -16.93 12.37 5.49
CA ARG A 106 -17.60 11.60 4.45
C ARG A 106 -16.71 10.41 4.06
N PRO A 107 -17.29 9.20 3.96
CA PRO A 107 -16.49 8.05 3.61
C PRO A 107 -15.92 8.15 2.21
N VAL A 108 -14.70 7.64 2.04
CA VAL A 108 -14.02 7.54 0.74
C VAL A 108 -13.54 6.12 0.51
N LEU A 109 -13.31 5.78 -0.76
CA LEU A 109 -12.50 4.62 -1.11
C LEU A 109 -11.03 5.03 -1.07
N GLY A 110 -10.18 4.23 -0.46
CA GLY A 110 -8.73 4.42 -0.44
C GLY A 110 -8.06 3.29 -1.21
N LEU A 111 -7.41 3.62 -2.33
CA LEU A 111 -6.55 2.69 -3.06
C LEU A 111 -5.11 2.88 -2.57
N ALA A 112 -4.66 2.01 -1.67
CA ALA A 112 -3.36 2.09 -1.03
C ALA A 112 -2.39 1.07 -1.65
N LEU A 113 -1.50 1.56 -2.51
CA LEU A 113 -0.64 0.77 -3.38
C LEU A 113 0.83 0.95 -3.01
N ASP A 114 1.44 -0.03 -2.36
CA ASP A 114 2.73 0.12 -1.71
C ASP A 114 3.62 -1.13 -1.78
N GLY A 115 4.85 -0.99 -1.28
CA GLY A 115 5.82 -2.07 -1.13
C GLY A 115 5.50 -2.99 0.04
N VAL A 116 5.31 -2.45 1.25
CA VAL A 116 4.96 -3.22 2.44
C VAL A 116 4.44 -2.29 3.54
N GLY A 117 3.41 -2.73 4.26
CA GLY A 117 3.04 -2.18 5.56
C GLY A 117 2.34 -3.23 6.40
N LEU A 118 2.46 -3.15 7.72
CA LEU A 118 1.86 -4.15 8.60
C LEU A 118 0.32 -4.08 8.55
N GLY A 119 -0.29 -5.20 8.23
CA GLY A 119 -1.73 -5.40 8.29
C GLY A 119 -2.26 -5.52 9.70
N THR A 120 -3.56 -5.28 9.89
CA THR A 120 -4.22 -5.51 11.19
C THR A 120 -4.31 -7.00 11.55
N ASP A 121 -4.12 -7.87 10.57
CA ASP A 121 -4.05 -9.33 10.66
C ASP A 121 -2.61 -9.85 10.85
N GLY A 122 -1.62 -8.94 10.91
CA GLY A 122 -0.20 -9.29 10.98
C GLY A 122 0.43 -9.69 9.65
N GLU A 123 -0.30 -9.63 8.53
CA GLU A 123 0.24 -9.92 7.20
C GLU A 123 0.91 -8.68 6.57
N ALA A 124 1.72 -8.91 5.53
CA ALA A 124 2.39 -7.85 4.79
C ALA A 124 1.45 -7.28 3.70
N TRP A 125 0.81 -6.15 3.98
CA TRP A 125 -0.08 -5.47 3.04
C TRP A 125 0.70 -4.59 2.05
N GLY A 126 0.04 -4.16 0.97
CA GLY A 126 0.61 -3.23 -0.02
C GLY A 126 -0.19 -3.12 -1.32
N GLY A 127 -1.41 -3.63 -1.36
CA GLY A 127 -2.27 -3.57 -2.53
C GLY A 127 -3.71 -3.64 -2.05
N GLU A 128 -4.11 -2.63 -1.28
CA GLU A 128 -5.35 -2.64 -0.50
C GLU A 128 -6.38 -1.69 -1.07
N LEU A 129 -7.64 -2.10 -1.01
CA LEU A 129 -8.78 -1.24 -1.21
C LEU A 129 -9.49 -1.06 0.13
N LEU A 130 -9.48 0.16 0.63
CA LEU A 130 -9.99 0.54 1.93
C LEU A 130 -11.28 1.34 1.76
N TRP A 131 -12.21 1.18 2.69
CA TRP A 131 -13.24 2.17 2.97
C TRP A 131 -12.75 2.97 4.17
N VAL A 132 -12.72 4.30 4.10
CA VAL A 132 -12.19 5.16 5.17
C VAL A 132 -13.22 6.22 5.53
N ALA A 133 -13.54 6.33 6.82
CA ALA A 133 -14.42 7.36 7.38
C ALA A 133 -13.80 7.92 8.67
N GLY A 134 -13.11 9.05 8.55
CA GLY A 134 -12.36 9.66 9.65
C GLY A 134 -11.28 8.71 10.18
N ALA A 135 -11.27 8.50 11.49
CA ALA A 135 -10.34 7.57 12.15
C ALA A 135 -10.67 6.08 11.98
N ARG A 136 -11.76 5.74 11.27
CA ARG A 136 -12.17 4.34 11.03
C ARG A 136 -11.86 3.94 9.60
N PHE A 137 -11.51 2.68 9.41
CA PHE A 137 -11.42 2.08 8.09
C PHE A 137 -11.90 0.62 8.09
N VAL A 138 -12.26 0.13 6.92
CA VAL A 138 -12.53 -1.29 6.63
C VAL A 138 -11.68 -1.70 5.44
N ARG A 139 -11.01 -2.85 5.51
CA ARG A 139 -10.32 -3.46 4.37
C ARG A 139 -11.37 -4.09 3.45
N LEU A 140 -11.87 -3.33 2.48
CA LEU A 140 -12.87 -3.80 1.51
C LEU A 140 -12.31 -4.87 0.58
N GLY A 141 -11.01 -4.82 0.31
CA GLY A 141 -10.39 -5.74 -0.61
C GLY A 141 -8.88 -5.67 -0.59
N HIS A 142 -8.27 -6.68 -1.19
CA HIS A 142 -6.83 -6.76 -1.40
C HIS A 142 -6.48 -7.46 -2.72
N LEU A 143 -5.26 -7.25 -3.21
CA LEU A 143 -4.69 -8.10 -4.26
C LEU A 143 -4.59 -9.55 -3.76
N ARG A 144 -4.82 -10.52 -4.66
CA ARG A 144 -4.59 -11.94 -4.36
C ARG A 144 -3.17 -12.12 -3.79
N PRO A 145 -3.02 -12.71 -2.59
CA PRO A 145 -1.71 -12.75 -1.96
C PRO A 145 -0.70 -13.61 -2.72
N LEU A 146 0.52 -13.08 -2.88
CA LEU A 146 1.71 -13.83 -3.25
C LEU A 146 2.44 -14.32 -2.00
N ARG A 147 3.37 -15.25 -2.20
CA ARG A 147 4.25 -15.78 -1.15
C ARG A 147 5.62 -15.10 -1.20
N LEU A 148 6.22 -14.83 -0.04
CA LEU A 148 7.55 -14.23 0.11
C LEU A 148 8.62 -15.28 0.48
N PRO A 149 9.14 -16.08 -0.47
CA PRO A 149 10.09 -17.14 -0.14
C PRO A 149 11.45 -16.54 0.25
N GLY A 150 11.72 -16.51 1.56
CA GLY A 150 12.91 -15.87 2.14
C GLY A 150 12.65 -14.50 2.78
N GLY A 151 11.38 -14.13 2.99
CA GLY A 151 10.99 -12.89 3.69
C GLY A 151 11.51 -11.66 2.95
N ASP A 152 12.20 -10.77 3.67
CA ASP A 152 12.74 -9.51 3.15
C ASP A 152 13.66 -9.67 1.94
N ARG A 153 14.32 -10.84 1.79
CA ARG A 153 15.11 -11.13 0.58
C ARG A 153 14.25 -11.09 -0.68
N ALA A 154 12.99 -11.49 -0.62
CA ALA A 154 12.10 -11.46 -1.77
C ALA A 154 11.80 -10.04 -2.26
N ALA A 155 11.94 -9.01 -1.41
CA ALA A 155 11.84 -7.61 -1.82
C ALA A 155 13.12 -7.08 -2.51
N ARG A 156 14.26 -7.76 -2.38
CA ARG A 156 15.54 -7.41 -3.03
C ARG A 156 15.90 -8.35 -4.18
N GLU A 157 15.28 -9.52 -4.24
CA GLU A 157 15.52 -10.56 -5.25
C GLU A 157 14.21 -10.85 -6.02
N PRO A 158 13.77 -9.97 -6.94
CA PRO A 158 12.56 -10.13 -7.75
C PRO A 158 12.32 -11.51 -8.36
N TRP A 159 13.40 -12.24 -8.71
CA TRP A 159 13.29 -13.61 -9.23
C TRP A 159 12.52 -14.55 -8.29
N ARG A 160 12.59 -14.30 -6.97
CA ARG A 160 11.82 -15.01 -5.94
C ARG A 160 10.32 -14.77 -6.05
N MET A 161 9.91 -13.56 -6.39
CA MET A 161 8.51 -13.20 -6.59
C MET A 161 7.95 -13.84 -7.86
N ALA A 162 8.72 -13.81 -8.96
CA ALA A 162 8.36 -14.54 -10.17
C ALA A 162 8.25 -16.05 -9.92
N ALA A 163 9.19 -16.62 -9.16
CA ALA A 163 9.15 -18.04 -8.80
C ALA A 163 7.94 -18.39 -7.91
N ALA A 164 7.58 -17.52 -6.96
CA ALA A 164 6.39 -17.69 -6.12
C ALA A 164 5.10 -17.72 -6.96
N LEU A 165 4.98 -16.81 -7.92
CA LEU A 165 3.86 -16.79 -8.86
C LEU A 165 3.83 -18.06 -9.73
N LEU A 166 4.95 -18.43 -10.37
CA LEU A 166 5.04 -19.62 -11.22
C LEU A 166 4.62 -20.87 -10.44
N HIS A 167 5.10 -21.02 -9.21
CA HIS A 167 4.71 -22.13 -8.33
C HIS A 167 3.21 -22.10 -8.00
N ALA A 168 2.66 -20.94 -7.63
CA ALA A 168 1.22 -20.80 -7.34
C ALA A 168 0.32 -21.13 -8.54
N CYS A 169 0.85 -21.03 -9.75
CA CYS A 169 0.15 -21.31 -11.00
C CYS A 169 0.48 -22.70 -11.59
N GLY A 170 1.16 -23.58 -10.84
CA GLY A 170 1.49 -24.94 -11.30
C GLY A 170 2.66 -25.01 -12.29
N ARG A 171 3.39 -23.92 -12.49
CA ARG A 171 4.58 -23.81 -13.38
C ARG A 171 5.89 -23.79 -12.60
N GLY A 172 5.91 -24.41 -11.42
CA GLY A 172 7.07 -24.42 -10.51
C GLY A 172 8.32 -25.06 -11.12
N ASP A 173 8.15 -26.03 -12.03
CA ASP A 173 9.27 -26.74 -12.67
C ASP A 173 10.10 -25.84 -13.60
N GLU A 174 9.56 -24.71 -14.06
CA GLU A 174 10.29 -23.75 -14.90
C GLU A 174 11.30 -22.91 -14.12
N VAL A 175 11.14 -22.79 -12.79
CA VAL A 175 11.92 -21.87 -11.95
C VAL A 175 13.42 -22.12 -12.06
N ALA A 176 13.83 -23.39 -12.00
CA ALA A 176 15.25 -23.77 -12.05
C ALA A 176 15.91 -23.41 -13.39
N HIS A 177 15.17 -23.55 -14.49
CA HIS A 177 15.67 -23.23 -15.83
C HIS A 177 15.71 -21.71 -16.05
N ARG A 178 14.61 -21.02 -15.74
CA ARG A 178 14.45 -19.57 -15.96
C ARG A 178 15.46 -18.75 -15.15
N PHE A 179 15.68 -19.13 -13.89
CA PHE A 179 16.57 -18.41 -12.98
C PHE A 179 17.82 -19.24 -12.68
N SER A 180 18.38 -19.90 -13.70
CA SER A 180 19.56 -20.78 -13.58
C SER A 180 20.82 -20.08 -13.05
N ARG A 181 20.87 -18.74 -13.17
CA ARG A 181 21.92 -17.90 -12.57
C ARG A 181 21.83 -17.79 -11.06
N GLN A 182 20.68 -18.13 -10.47
CA GLN A 182 20.41 -18.00 -9.04
C GLN A 182 20.65 -19.34 -8.35
N PRO A 183 21.66 -19.46 -7.46
CA PRO A 183 22.02 -20.75 -6.85
C PRO A 183 20.88 -21.42 -6.09
N ALA A 184 19.93 -20.62 -5.57
CA ALA A 184 18.80 -21.12 -4.80
C ALA A 184 17.59 -21.54 -5.66
N ALA A 185 17.59 -21.30 -6.98
CA ALA A 185 16.41 -21.51 -7.83
C ALA A 185 15.91 -22.97 -7.82
N ALA A 186 16.82 -23.93 -7.91
CA ALA A 186 16.48 -25.36 -7.96
C ALA A 186 15.81 -25.88 -6.67
N LEU A 187 16.09 -25.25 -5.52
CA LEU A 187 15.53 -25.66 -4.22
C LEU A 187 14.34 -24.80 -3.80
N LEU A 188 14.06 -23.68 -4.48
CA LEU A 188 13.04 -22.73 -4.03
C LEU A 188 11.63 -23.35 -4.06
N GLY A 189 11.35 -24.25 -5.00
CA GLY A 189 10.07 -24.99 -5.04
C GLY A 189 9.77 -25.78 -3.75
N GLN A 190 10.81 -26.33 -3.11
CA GLN A 190 10.66 -27.03 -1.83
C GLN A 190 10.33 -26.08 -0.68
N VAL A 191 10.87 -24.85 -0.72
CA VAL A 191 10.56 -23.80 0.25
C VAL A 191 9.14 -23.29 0.05
N LEU A 192 8.74 -23.04 -1.20
CA LEU A 192 7.39 -22.56 -1.55
C LEU A 192 6.30 -23.58 -1.21
N SER A 193 6.62 -24.88 -1.23
CA SER A 193 5.73 -25.95 -0.77
C SER A 193 5.50 -25.96 0.75
N ARG A 194 6.18 -25.09 1.51
CA ARG A 194 6.07 -24.95 2.96
C ARG A 194 5.55 -23.54 3.31
N PRO A 195 4.22 -23.35 3.41
CA PRO A 195 3.62 -22.02 3.64
C PRO A 195 4.16 -21.29 4.87
N ALA A 196 4.53 -22.03 5.93
CA ALA A 196 5.09 -21.46 7.16
C ALA A 196 6.44 -20.74 6.96
N LEU A 197 7.17 -21.03 5.87
CA LEU A 197 8.44 -20.39 5.53
C LEU A 197 8.27 -19.23 4.54
N CYS A 198 7.05 -19.03 4.04
CA CYS A 198 6.74 -18.07 3.00
C CYS A 198 5.52 -17.23 3.44
N PRO A 199 5.73 -16.18 4.24
CA PRO A 199 4.64 -15.30 4.64
C PRO A 199 3.91 -14.75 3.41
N ALA A 200 2.60 -14.54 3.56
CA ALA A 200 1.76 -14.00 2.51
C ALA A 200 1.95 -12.48 2.40
N THR A 201 1.73 -11.95 1.20
CA THR A 201 1.69 -10.51 0.96
C THR A 201 0.71 -10.16 -0.15
N SER A 202 -0.07 -9.10 0.05
CA SER A 202 -0.91 -8.47 -0.96
C SER A 202 -0.23 -7.28 -1.65
N SER A 203 1.09 -7.14 -1.49
CA SER A 203 1.86 -6.01 -2.01
C SER A 203 1.82 -5.87 -3.53
N LEU A 204 1.40 -4.70 -4.02
CA LEU A 204 1.54 -4.36 -5.43
C LEU A 204 3.00 -4.22 -5.84
N GLY A 205 3.87 -3.69 -4.96
CA GLY A 205 5.32 -3.63 -5.20
C GLY A 205 5.90 -5.01 -5.53
N ARG A 206 5.44 -6.06 -4.84
CA ARG A 206 5.87 -7.45 -5.14
C ARG A 206 5.33 -7.99 -6.47
N HIS A 207 4.19 -7.48 -6.95
CA HIS A 207 3.69 -7.79 -8.29
C HIS A 207 4.53 -7.11 -9.38
N PHE A 208 4.98 -5.87 -9.16
CA PHE A 208 5.97 -5.21 -10.02
C PHE A 208 7.27 -6.03 -10.10
N ASP A 209 7.75 -6.52 -8.95
CA ASP A 209 8.96 -7.36 -8.88
C ASP A 209 8.79 -8.65 -9.68
N ALA A 210 7.66 -9.36 -9.49
CA ALA A 210 7.35 -10.56 -10.26
C ALA A 210 7.31 -10.28 -11.77
N ALA A 211 6.63 -9.21 -12.20
CA ALA A 211 6.52 -8.83 -13.61
C ALA A 211 7.90 -8.51 -14.22
N ALA A 212 8.71 -7.71 -13.53
CA ALA A 212 10.05 -7.33 -13.99
C ALA A 212 10.98 -8.54 -14.10
N ALA A 213 10.94 -9.47 -13.15
CA ALA A 213 11.75 -10.68 -13.19
C ALA A 213 11.31 -11.64 -14.30
N LEU A 214 10.00 -11.81 -14.53
CA LEU A 214 9.48 -12.64 -15.62
C LEU A 214 9.88 -12.12 -17.00
N LEU A 215 9.93 -10.80 -17.16
CA LEU A 215 10.36 -10.14 -18.39
C LEU A 215 11.90 -10.01 -18.51
N GLY A 216 12.66 -10.58 -17.56
CA GLY A 216 14.13 -10.59 -17.59
C GLY A 216 14.78 -9.22 -17.33
N LEU A 217 14.07 -8.30 -16.68
CA LEU A 217 14.55 -6.93 -16.45
C LEU A 217 15.40 -6.79 -15.19
N CYS A 218 15.04 -7.50 -14.13
CA CYS A 218 15.75 -7.45 -12.86
C CYS A 218 15.50 -8.76 -12.11
N GLU A 219 16.55 -9.52 -11.82
CA GLU A 219 16.47 -10.68 -10.93
C GLU A 219 16.84 -10.31 -9.50
N VAL A 220 17.83 -9.44 -9.31
CA VAL A 220 18.34 -8.98 -8.01
C VAL A 220 18.58 -7.48 -8.09
N MET A 221 17.91 -6.72 -7.21
CA MET A 221 18.03 -5.28 -7.13
C MET A 221 19.32 -4.85 -6.42
N GLN A 222 19.92 -3.77 -6.91
CA GLN A 222 21.00 -3.04 -6.26
C GLN A 222 20.49 -1.82 -5.49
N THR A 223 19.35 -1.28 -5.93
CA THR A 223 18.70 -0.11 -5.32
C THR A 223 17.22 -0.36 -5.07
N GLU A 224 16.62 0.41 -4.16
CA GLU A 224 15.20 0.29 -3.86
C GLU A 224 14.35 0.54 -5.11
N ALA A 225 13.33 -0.31 -5.31
CA ALA A 225 12.36 -0.22 -6.41
C ALA A 225 12.96 -0.30 -7.83
N GLU A 226 14.20 -0.75 -7.99
CA GLU A 226 14.88 -0.86 -9.30
C GLU A 226 14.05 -1.63 -10.34
N ALA A 227 13.45 -2.74 -9.92
CA ALA A 227 12.63 -3.57 -10.80
C ALA A 227 11.39 -2.83 -11.32
N ALA A 228 10.67 -2.13 -10.44
CA ALA A 228 9.49 -1.35 -10.79
C ALA A 228 9.84 -0.18 -11.73
N VAL A 229 10.94 0.54 -11.44
CA VAL A 229 11.43 1.64 -12.28
C VAL A 229 11.89 1.14 -13.66
N ALA A 230 12.58 0.01 -13.72
CA ALA A 230 12.99 -0.61 -14.98
C ALA A 230 11.78 -1.00 -15.84
N LEU A 231 10.75 -1.58 -15.21
CA LEU A 231 9.50 -1.96 -15.86
C LEU A 231 8.76 -0.73 -16.40
N GLU A 232 8.64 0.34 -15.61
CA GLU A 232 8.01 1.60 -16.03
C GLU A 232 8.73 2.23 -17.23
N ARG A 233 10.06 2.36 -17.15
CA ARG A 233 10.88 2.95 -18.21
C ARG A 233 10.72 2.20 -19.53
N LEU A 234 10.67 0.87 -19.46
CA LEU A 234 10.52 0.03 -20.64
C LEU A 234 9.10 0.13 -21.23
N ALA A 235 8.08 0.19 -20.38
CA ALA A 235 6.69 0.40 -20.80
C ALA A 235 6.49 1.76 -21.48
N ALA A 236 7.12 2.82 -20.97
CA ALA A 236 7.00 4.18 -21.52
C ALA A 236 7.53 4.30 -22.97
N GLY A 237 8.50 3.46 -23.35
CA GLY A 237 9.04 3.40 -24.72
C GLY A 237 8.29 2.46 -25.66
N SER A 238 7.21 1.83 -25.20
CA SER A 238 6.54 0.73 -25.91
C SER A 238 5.06 1.03 -26.15
N THR A 239 4.50 0.56 -27.26
CA THR A 239 3.05 0.67 -27.50
C THR A 239 2.31 -0.39 -26.70
N ALA A 240 1.36 0.04 -25.85
CA ALA A 240 0.53 -0.88 -25.10
C ALA A 240 -0.39 -1.69 -26.04
N PRO A 241 -0.43 -3.02 -25.92
CA PRO A 241 -1.45 -3.80 -26.61
C PRO A 241 -2.84 -3.50 -26.02
N PRO A 242 -3.93 -3.85 -26.74
CA PRO A 242 -5.28 -3.79 -26.19
C PRO A 242 -5.37 -4.57 -24.86
N VAL A 243 -6.00 -3.96 -23.87
CA VAL A 243 -6.27 -4.60 -22.58
C VAL A 243 -7.27 -5.74 -22.78
N SER A 244 -6.95 -6.91 -22.23
CA SER A 244 -7.80 -8.10 -22.25
C SER A 244 -8.48 -8.29 -20.89
N PRO A 245 -9.82 -8.31 -20.80
CA PRO A 245 -10.53 -8.59 -19.54
C PRO A 245 -10.21 -9.96 -18.93
N ALA A 246 -9.64 -10.89 -19.70
CA ALA A 246 -9.21 -12.19 -19.19
C ALA A 246 -7.90 -12.12 -18.37
N ASP A 247 -7.24 -10.96 -18.34
CA ASP A 247 -5.95 -10.79 -17.67
C ASP A 247 -6.09 -10.52 -16.16
N TRP A 248 -7.31 -10.27 -15.66
CA TRP A 248 -7.59 -10.17 -14.23
C TRP A 248 -8.94 -10.79 -13.87
N GLN A 249 -9.14 -11.05 -12.58
CA GLN A 249 -10.42 -11.49 -12.04
C GLN A 249 -10.69 -10.77 -10.73
N ILE A 250 -11.94 -10.38 -10.51
CA ILE A 250 -12.41 -9.86 -9.22
C ILE A 250 -13.33 -10.92 -8.63
N THR A 251 -12.96 -11.44 -7.46
CA THR A 251 -13.81 -12.39 -6.72
C THR A 251 -14.32 -11.73 -5.45
N GLN A 252 -15.50 -12.14 -5.01
CA GLN A 252 -16.11 -11.70 -3.77
C GLN A 252 -16.16 -12.89 -2.81
N ALA A 253 -15.65 -12.70 -1.60
CA ALA A 253 -15.80 -13.67 -0.52
C ALA A 253 -16.56 -13.02 0.64
N THR A 254 -17.59 -13.69 1.15
CA THR A 254 -18.19 -13.31 2.44
C THR A 254 -17.23 -13.69 3.56
N ALA A 255 -17.00 -12.81 4.54
CA ALA A 255 -16.23 -13.19 5.70
C ALA A 255 -16.92 -14.37 6.42
N THR A 256 -16.16 -15.37 6.82
CA THR A 256 -16.71 -16.61 7.40
C THR A 256 -17.11 -16.43 8.86
N HIS A 257 -17.90 -15.42 9.24
CA HIS A 257 -18.38 -15.22 10.61
C HIS A 257 -19.89 -14.82 10.65
N GLY A 258 -20.80 -15.81 10.65
CA GLY A 258 -22.23 -15.64 11.05
C GLY A 258 -23.27 -15.49 9.92
N PRO A 259 -24.57 -15.80 10.16
CA PRO A 259 -25.52 -16.19 9.12
C PRO A 259 -26.07 -15.01 8.30
N SER A 260 -26.12 -15.22 7.00
CA SER A 260 -26.64 -14.32 5.97
C SER A 260 -28.18 -14.32 5.93
N GLY A 261 -28.78 -13.13 6.08
CA GLY A 261 -30.15 -12.83 5.63
C GLY A 261 -30.18 -12.49 4.14
N PRO A 262 -31.36 -12.47 3.49
CA PRO A 262 -31.47 -12.32 2.04
C PRO A 262 -31.01 -10.93 1.57
N SER A 263 -30.25 -10.93 0.48
CA SER A 263 -29.72 -9.77 -0.23
C SER A 263 -30.84 -8.99 -0.94
N SER A 264 -30.88 -7.68 -0.68
CA SER A 264 -31.68 -6.69 -1.41
C SER A 264 -30.76 -5.91 -2.35
N GLU A 265 -31.13 -5.78 -3.64
CA GLU A 265 -30.40 -5.09 -4.71
C GLU A 265 -30.40 -3.54 -4.59
N ALA A 266 -30.47 -3.00 -3.39
CA ALA A 266 -30.34 -1.56 -3.17
C ALA A 266 -28.89 -1.24 -2.79
N SER A 267 -28.24 -0.32 -3.51
CA SER A 267 -26.97 0.26 -3.06
C SER A 267 -27.17 0.83 -1.64
N PRO A 268 -26.30 0.51 -0.67
CA PRO A 268 -26.44 1.02 0.68
C PRO A 268 -26.33 2.55 0.67
N PRO A 269 -27.04 3.25 1.56
CA PRO A 269 -26.91 4.69 1.69
C PRO A 269 -25.46 5.06 2.09
N VAL A 270 -24.95 6.13 1.48
CA VAL A 270 -23.60 6.66 1.75
C VAL A 270 -23.46 6.99 3.23
N GLY A 271 -22.49 6.38 3.92
CA GLY A 271 -22.25 6.61 5.35
C GLY A 271 -22.45 5.41 6.25
N GLU A 272 -23.09 4.35 5.77
CA GLU A 272 -23.18 3.07 6.49
C GLU A 272 -21.89 2.24 6.34
N LEU A 273 -21.65 1.36 7.31
CA LEU A 273 -20.56 0.38 7.22
C LEU A 273 -20.76 -0.47 5.96
N PRO A 274 -19.69 -0.74 5.20
CA PRO A 274 -19.81 -1.60 4.03
C PRO A 274 -20.27 -3.01 4.43
N PRO A 275 -20.91 -3.75 3.51
CA PRO A 275 -21.28 -5.14 3.75
C PRO A 275 -20.05 -6.00 4.08
N ASP A 276 -20.27 -7.07 4.87
CA ASP A 276 -19.22 -8.00 5.31
C ASP A 276 -18.76 -8.94 4.19
N LEU A 277 -18.10 -8.35 3.19
CA LEU A 277 -17.52 -9.01 2.05
C LEU A 277 -16.12 -8.46 1.77
N THR A 278 -15.28 -9.29 1.17
CA THR A 278 -13.94 -8.92 0.72
C THR A 278 -13.84 -9.10 -0.79
N LEU A 279 -13.39 -8.03 -1.47
CA LEU A 279 -13.06 -8.04 -2.89
C LEU A 279 -11.61 -8.46 -3.08
N GLN A 280 -11.37 -9.60 -3.72
CA GLN A 280 -10.02 -10.01 -4.08
C GLN A 280 -9.77 -9.75 -5.58
N LEU A 281 -8.75 -8.95 -5.89
CA LEU A 281 -8.29 -8.71 -7.25
C LEU A 281 -7.13 -9.66 -7.59
N ASP A 282 -7.35 -10.57 -8.53
CA ASP A 282 -6.37 -11.54 -9.00
C ASP A 282 -5.69 -11.06 -10.29
N LEU A 283 -4.39 -10.79 -10.22
CA LEU A 283 -3.54 -10.39 -11.34
C LEU A 283 -2.65 -11.54 -11.85
N HIS A 284 -2.80 -12.76 -11.32
CA HIS A 284 -2.03 -13.90 -11.79
C HIS A 284 -2.20 -14.19 -13.29
N PRO A 285 -3.39 -14.08 -13.90
CA PRO A 285 -3.54 -14.29 -15.34
C PRO A 285 -2.68 -13.32 -16.16
N LEU A 286 -2.66 -12.03 -15.79
CA LEU A 286 -1.77 -11.02 -16.38
C LEU A 286 -0.31 -11.43 -16.23
N LEU A 287 0.13 -11.72 -15.00
CA LEU A 287 1.53 -12.03 -14.74
C LEU A 287 2.00 -13.30 -15.47
N LEU A 288 1.15 -14.34 -15.56
CA LEU A 288 1.44 -15.52 -16.37
C LEU A 288 1.60 -15.19 -17.85
N CYS A 289 0.78 -14.30 -18.40
CA CYS A 289 0.95 -13.84 -19.78
C CYS A 289 2.32 -13.17 -20.01
N LEU A 290 2.90 -12.54 -18.99
CA LEU A 290 4.23 -11.94 -19.07
C LEU A 290 5.35 -12.97 -19.11
N ALA A 291 5.18 -14.11 -18.44
CA ALA A 291 6.17 -15.19 -18.44
C ALA A 291 6.46 -15.74 -19.84
N ASP A 292 5.48 -15.62 -20.73
CA ASP A 292 5.53 -16.11 -22.11
C ASP A 292 5.58 -14.96 -23.14
N ALA A 293 5.77 -13.72 -22.68
CA ALA A 293 5.86 -12.56 -23.55
C ALA A 293 7.16 -12.62 -24.37
N PRO A 294 7.09 -12.62 -25.72
CA PRO A 294 8.29 -12.70 -26.56
C PRO A 294 9.07 -11.39 -26.60
N ASP A 295 8.43 -10.27 -26.25
CA ASP A 295 9.01 -8.94 -26.23
C ASP A 295 8.76 -8.27 -24.88
N ALA A 296 9.84 -7.94 -24.17
CA ALA A 296 9.77 -7.36 -22.84
C ALA A 296 9.13 -5.96 -22.86
N GLY A 297 9.33 -5.20 -23.94
CA GLY A 297 8.72 -3.88 -24.15
C GLY A 297 7.19 -3.93 -24.12
N ARG A 298 6.63 -4.73 -25.02
CA ARG A 298 5.19 -4.98 -25.11
C ARG A 298 4.64 -5.65 -23.85
N GLY A 299 5.41 -6.54 -23.20
CA GLY A 299 5.06 -7.14 -21.92
C GLY A 299 4.92 -6.09 -20.81
N ALA A 300 5.90 -5.20 -20.66
CA ALA A 300 5.88 -4.12 -19.69
C ALA A 300 4.72 -3.14 -19.94
N ALA A 301 4.46 -2.80 -21.20
CA ALA A 301 3.32 -1.94 -21.56
C ALA A 301 1.96 -2.62 -21.29
N ARG A 302 1.83 -3.94 -21.58
CA ARG A 302 0.64 -4.73 -21.22
C ARG A 302 0.41 -4.74 -19.72
N PHE A 303 1.47 -4.93 -18.93
CA PHE A 303 1.38 -4.93 -17.46
C PHE A 303 0.76 -3.62 -16.95
N HIS A 304 1.30 -2.47 -17.35
CA HIS A 304 0.81 -1.18 -16.86
C HIS A 304 -0.62 -0.87 -17.33
N ALA A 305 -0.93 -1.11 -18.61
CA ALA A 305 -2.26 -0.86 -19.15
C ALA A 305 -3.32 -1.75 -18.49
N THR A 306 -3.01 -3.03 -18.30
CA THR A 306 -3.92 -3.98 -17.66
C THR A 306 -4.07 -3.71 -16.19
N LEU A 307 -2.99 -3.40 -15.47
CA LEU A 307 -3.03 -3.05 -14.06
C LEU A 307 -3.94 -1.84 -13.80
N ALA A 308 -3.81 -0.78 -14.60
CA ALA A 308 -4.66 0.40 -14.46
C ALA A 308 -6.14 0.07 -14.73
N ALA A 309 -6.44 -0.73 -15.76
CA ALA A 309 -7.80 -1.17 -16.06
C ALA A 309 -8.40 -2.04 -14.94
N ALA A 310 -7.62 -3.00 -14.44
CA ALA A 310 -8.02 -3.90 -13.37
C ALA A 310 -8.31 -3.15 -12.05
N LEU A 311 -7.45 -2.20 -11.67
CA LEU A 311 -7.66 -1.34 -10.50
C LEU A 311 -8.89 -0.44 -10.67
N THR A 312 -9.14 0.08 -11.88
CA THR A 312 -10.32 0.88 -12.19
C THR A 312 -11.61 0.07 -12.05
N ASP A 313 -11.64 -1.15 -12.58
CA ASP A 313 -12.77 -2.07 -12.45
C ASP A 313 -13.00 -2.48 -10.98
N TRP A 314 -11.91 -2.67 -10.24
CA TRP A 314 -11.96 -2.99 -8.81
C TRP A 314 -12.56 -1.85 -7.98
N VAL A 315 -12.12 -0.62 -8.21
CA VAL A 315 -12.70 0.59 -7.58
C VAL A 315 -14.16 0.78 -8.00
N ALA A 316 -14.48 0.60 -9.29
CA ALA A 316 -15.86 0.71 -9.77
C ALA A 316 -16.78 -0.32 -9.09
N THR A 317 -16.27 -1.54 -8.84
CA THR A 317 -16.99 -2.58 -8.11
C THR A 317 -17.22 -2.19 -6.65
N ALA A 318 -16.20 -1.69 -5.96
CA ALA A 318 -16.35 -1.21 -4.58
C ALA A 318 -17.31 -0.01 -4.49
N ARG A 319 -17.25 0.93 -5.44
CA ARG A 319 -18.17 2.07 -5.50
C ARG A 319 -19.63 1.62 -5.58
N ARG A 320 -19.95 0.62 -6.42
CA ARG A 320 -21.32 0.07 -6.49
C ARG A 320 -21.79 -0.54 -5.16
N LEU A 321 -20.86 -1.12 -4.41
CA LEU A 321 -21.13 -1.77 -3.13
C LEU A 321 -21.25 -0.80 -1.97
N THR A 322 -20.57 0.34 -2.00
CA THR A 322 -20.52 1.27 -0.85
C THR A 322 -21.21 2.60 -1.09
N GLY A 323 -21.49 2.95 -2.35
CA GLY A 323 -21.98 4.27 -2.74
C GLY A 323 -20.92 5.39 -2.64
N CYS A 324 -19.66 5.07 -2.33
CA CYS A 324 -18.61 6.07 -2.21
C CYS A 324 -18.15 6.57 -3.59
N ASP A 325 -18.39 7.84 -3.88
CA ASP A 325 -18.01 8.48 -5.14
C ASP A 325 -16.58 9.06 -5.14
N THR A 326 -15.95 9.23 -3.99
CA THR A 326 -14.58 9.75 -3.91
C THR A 326 -13.59 8.60 -3.70
N VAL A 327 -12.53 8.56 -4.52
CA VAL A 327 -11.40 7.64 -4.40
C VAL A 327 -10.10 8.40 -4.13
N VAL A 328 -9.37 7.95 -3.13
CA VAL A 328 -8.06 8.45 -2.74
C VAL A 328 -6.98 7.51 -3.25
N LEU A 329 -6.03 8.03 -4.01
CA LEU A 329 -4.87 7.30 -4.53
C LEU A 329 -3.65 7.60 -3.64
N SER A 330 -3.10 6.57 -3.00
CA SER A 330 -1.93 6.71 -2.11
C SER A 330 -1.01 5.48 -2.14
N GLY A 331 0.15 5.58 -1.51
CA GLY A 331 1.17 4.53 -1.41
C GLY A 331 2.33 4.69 -2.40
N GLY A 332 3.48 4.10 -2.08
CA GLY A 332 4.75 4.29 -2.81
C GLY A 332 4.72 3.87 -4.28
N CYS A 333 3.84 2.94 -4.69
CA CYS A 333 3.72 2.51 -6.08
C CYS A 333 3.18 3.61 -7.00
N LEU A 334 2.56 4.66 -6.47
CA LEU A 334 2.05 5.79 -7.25
C LEU A 334 3.13 6.81 -7.65
N HIS A 335 4.38 6.62 -7.25
CA HIS A 335 5.51 7.29 -7.92
C HIS A 335 5.66 6.84 -9.38
N ASN A 336 5.11 5.67 -9.75
CA ASN A 336 5.03 5.23 -11.13
C ASN A 336 4.09 6.15 -11.92
N ARG A 337 4.64 6.92 -12.85
CA ARG A 337 3.93 7.96 -13.58
C ARG A 337 2.92 7.39 -14.56
N LEU A 338 3.22 6.25 -15.17
CA LEU A 338 2.30 5.58 -16.09
C LEU A 338 1.04 5.11 -15.34
N LEU A 339 1.22 4.46 -14.20
CA LEU A 339 0.12 4.00 -13.36
C LEU A 339 -0.70 5.17 -12.82
N SER A 340 -0.03 6.16 -12.22
CA SER A 340 -0.68 7.34 -11.65
C SER A 340 -1.50 8.10 -12.70
N ALA A 341 -0.90 8.41 -13.85
CA ALA A 341 -1.60 9.10 -14.94
C ALA A 341 -2.80 8.29 -15.47
N ALA A 342 -2.65 6.98 -15.63
CA ALA A 342 -3.74 6.12 -16.10
C ALA A 342 -4.91 6.09 -15.12
N LEU A 343 -4.66 5.98 -13.81
CA LEU A 343 -5.71 6.00 -12.79
C LEU A 343 -6.43 7.34 -12.70
N HIS A 344 -5.68 8.45 -12.72
CA HIS A 344 -6.26 9.79 -12.75
C HIS A 344 -7.13 10.04 -14.00
N ALA A 345 -6.80 9.41 -15.13
CA ALA A 345 -7.58 9.54 -16.36
C ALA A 345 -8.82 8.62 -16.39
N SER A 346 -8.74 7.41 -15.85
CA SER A 346 -9.77 6.37 -16.01
C SER A 346 -10.83 6.35 -14.92
N LEU A 347 -10.48 6.67 -13.66
CA LEU A 347 -11.41 6.65 -12.54
C LEU A 347 -12.56 7.68 -12.66
N PRO A 348 -12.36 8.89 -13.19
CA PRO A 348 -13.47 9.82 -13.44
C PRO A 348 -14.51 9.26 -14.43
N ALA A 349 -14.08 8.45 -15.41
CA ALA A 349 -14.98 7.86 -16.40
C ALA A 349 -15.93 6.81 -15.80
N VAL A 350 -15.61 6.26 -14.61
CA VAL A 350 -16.49 5.36 -13.86
C VAL A 350 -17.26 6.06 -12.72
N GLY A 351 -17.25 7.39 -12.73
CA GLY A 351 -18.04 8.23 -11.82
C GLY A 351 -17.34 8.55 -10.50
N CYS A 352 -16.02 8.41 -10.42
CA CYS A 352 -15.27 8.73 -9.19
C CYS A 352 -14.67 10.15 -9.23
N GLU A 353 -14.79 10.90 -8.13
CA GLU A 353 -13.89 12.00 -7.80
C GLU A 353 -12.55 11.41 -7.35
N VAL A 354 -11.43 11.86 -7.94
CA VAL A 354 -10.11 11.31 -7.65
C VAL A 354 -9.26 12.31 -6.86
N LEU A 355 -8.79 11.90 -5.69
CA LEU A 355 -7.84 12.64 -4.87
C LEU A 355 -6.50 11.90 -4.89
N GLY A 356 -5.43 12.57 -5.35
CA GLY A 356 -4.06 12.06 -5.27
C GLY A 356 -3.17 13.04 -4.51
N ALA A 357 -2.00 12.58 -4.06
CA ALA A 357 -0.99 13.44 -3.45
C ALA A 357 -0.54 14.54 -4.44
N GLN A 358 -0.37 15.77 -3.96
CA GLN A 358 -0.02 16.94 -4.79
C GLN A 358 1.31 17.58 -4.39
N ARG A 359 1.45 17.95 -3.13
CA ARG A 359 2.65 18.58 -2.55
C ARG A 359 3.45 17.59 -1.72
N LEU A 360 2.79 16.60 -1.13
CA LEU A 360 3.44 15.54 -0.37
C LEU A 360 3.77 14.35 -1.27
N SER A 361 4.72 13.52 -0.80
CA SER A 361 4.95 12.23 -1.43
C SER A 361 3.71 11.34 -1.23
N PRO A 362 3.30 10.56 -2.24
CA PRO A 362 2.30 9.52 -2.05
C PRO A 362 2.82 8.34 -1.21
N GLY A 363 4.13 8.25 -0.95
CA GLY A 363 4.74 7.20 -0.11
C GLY A 363 5.12 7.68 1.30
N ASP A 364 5.98 6.90 1.96
CA ASP A 364 6.21 6.98 3.42
C ASP A 364 6.67 8.33 3.95
N ALA A 365 7.32 9.15 3.12
CA ALA A 365 7.75 10.49 3.51
C ALA A 365 6.58 11.41 3.90
N GLY A 366 5.36 11.14 3.43
CA GLY A 366 4.14 11.85 3.80
C GLY A 366 3.35 11.23 4.95
N LEU A 367 3.72 10.03 5.41
CA LEU A 367 2.89 9.18 6.27
C LEU A 367 2.54 9.84 7.61
N ALA A 368 3.45 10.61 8.18
CA ALA A 368 3.26 11.27 9.46
C ALA A 368 2.09 12.26 9.46
N LEU A 369 1.78 12.92 8.34
CA LEU A 369 0.58 13.77 8.26
C LEU A 369 -0.70 12.93 8.42
N GLY A 370 -0.76 11.79 7.74
CA GLY A 370 -1.90 10.89 7.84
C GLY A 370 -2.08 10.33 9.25
N GLN A 371 -0.97 9.94 9.90
CA GLN A 371 -0.98 9.51 11.30
C GLN A 371 -1.54 10.61 12.23
N ALA A 372 -1.06 11.85 12.08
CA ALA A 372 -1.54 12.98 12.87
C ALA A 372 -3.04 13.27 12.63
N TRP A 373 -3.48 13.20 11.37
CA TRP A 373 -4.87 13.40 10.99
C TRP A 373 -5.80 12.32 11.58
N VAL A 374 -5.42 11.05 11.51
CA VAL A 374 -6.19 9.95 12.10
C VAL A 374 -6.26 10.10 13.62
N ALA A 375 -5.14 10.39 14.27
CA ALA A 375 -5.11 10.63 15.72
C ALA A 375 -5.99 11.81 16.13
N LEU A 376 -6.01 12.90 15.36
CA LEU A 376 -6.89 14.04 15.57
C LEU A 376 -8.37 13.63 15.54
N HIS A 377 -8.79 12.88 14.51
CA HIS A 377 -10.16 12.38 14.38
C HIS A 377 -10.53 11.40 15.50
N GLN A 378 -9.59 10.54 15.93
CA GLN A 378 -9.84 9.60 17.02
C GLN A 378 -10.03 10.30 18.36
N LEU A 379 -9.33 11.41 18.61
CA LEU A 379 -9.51 12.20 19.82
C LEU A 379 -10.83 12.99 19.77
N ALA A 380 -11.16 13.60 18.65
CA ALA A 380 -12.42 14.35 18.48
C ALA A 380 -13.65 13.45 18.71
N ALA A 381 -13.62 12.21 18.23
CA ALA A 381 -14.70 11.24 18.42
C ALA A 381 -14.85 10.73 19.87
N LYS A 382 -13.87 10.98 20.75
CA LYS A 382 -13.94 10.64 22.19
C LYS A 382 -14.45 11.81 23.04
N GLU A 383 -14.40 13.03 22.50
CA GLU A 383 -14.86 14.25 23.16
C GLU A 383 -16.35 14.56 22.84
N THR A 384 -16.93 13.84 21.87
CA THR A 384 -18.37 13.84 21.52
C THR A 384 -19.07 12.64 22.14
#